data_AF-A0A395J4Q6-F1
#
_entry.id   AF-A0A395J4Q6-F1
#
_cell.length_a   1.000
_cell.length_b   1.000
_cell.length_c   1.000
_cell.angle_alpha   90.00
_cell.angle_beta   90.00
_cell.angle_gamma   90.00
#
_symmetry.space_group_name_H-M   'P 1'
#
loop_
_entity.id
_entity.type
_entity.pdbx_description
1 polymer ?
#
loop_
_entity_poly.entity_id
_entity_poly.type
_entity_poly.pdbx_seq_one_letter_code
_entity_poly.pdbx_strand_id
1 'polypeptide(L)'
;MWALVSGETFVDGRMADISFQRKVGYVQQQDFHLSTMTVREALQFSATMRQSSKVTKEEKFACVEEIIKLLEMDVYADAVVGTPGEGLNIEQRKKLTIGVELAAKPKLLLFLDEPTSGLDSSTAWDIIELLKRITSHGQAVLCSIHQPSMALFQRFDSLLFLGPRGRPIYFGRLGENCETVKKYFEANGADRFPSDGNVVEWIMQSQNAINWPEVWQNSSVHCIFVLQEYRFFAGSAQSDTGGVHASVR
;
A
#
# COMPACT_ATOMS: atom_id res chain seq x y z
N MET A 1 -24.36 15.43 2.87
CA MET A 1 -23.44 16.54 3.14
C MET A 1 -22.26 16.37 2.19
N TRP A 2 -22.11 17.26 1.20
CA TRP A 2 -21.01 17.18 0.24
C TRP A 2 -19.75 17.70 0.94
N ALA A 3 -18.72 16.87 1.09
CA ALA A 3 -17.44 17.35 1.59
C ALA A 3 -16.78 18.19 0.49
N LEU A 4 -16.33 19.40 0.82
CA LEU A 4 -15.51 20.21 -0.06
C LEU A 4 -14.13 19.55 -0.12
N VAL A 5 -13.82 18.87 -1.23
CA VAL A 5 -12.48 18.32 -1.46
C VAL A 5 -11.58 19.48 -1.85
N SER A 6 -10.58 19.77 -1.00
CA SER A 6 -9.57 20.81 -1.21
C SER A 6 -8.19 20.23 -0.93
N GLY A 7 -7.16 20.81 -1.54
CA GLY A 7 -5.78 20.35 -1.44
C GLY A 7 -5.10 20.22 -2.80
N GLU A 8 -3.78 20.23 -2.79
CA GLU A 8 -2.95 20.03 -3.98
C GLU A 8 -2.21 18.71 -3.82
N THR A 9 -2.17 17.90 -4.87
CA THR A 9 -1.38 16.66 -4.89
C THR A 9 -0.16 16.90 -5.75
N PHE A 10 1.02 16.50 -5.26
CA PHE A 10 2.27 16.63 -5.98
C PHE A 10 2.94 15.27 -6.17
N VAL A 11 3.63 15.14 -7.29
CA VAL A 11 4.25 13.92 -7.76
C VAL A 11 5.58 14.34 -8.41
N ASP A 12 6.70 13.90 -7.84
CA ASP A 12 8.04 14.33 -8.25
C ASP A 12 8.19 15.87 -8.32
N GLY A 13 7.57 16.58 -7.37
CA GLY A 13 7.62 18.04 -7.25
C GLY A 13 6.70 18.79 -8.23
N ARG A 14 5.91 18.06 -9.03
CA ARG A 14 4.96 18.62 -10.00
C ARG A 14 3.54 18.36 -9.56
N MET A 15 2.62 19.31 -9.81
CA MET A 15 1.20 19.06 -9.55
C MET A 15 0.73 17.81 -10.30
N ALA A 16 0.01 16.95 -9.59
CA ALA A 16 -0.62 15.79 -10.18
C ALA A 16 -1.66 16.26 -11.20
N ASP A 17 -1.51 15.79 -12.43
CA ASP A 17 -2.47 16.00 -13.50
C ASP A 17 -3.30 14.73 -13.73
N ILE A 18 -4.18 14.76 -14.73
CA ILE A 18 -4.99 13.60 -15.12
C ILE A 18 -4.11 12.40 -15.51
N SER A 19 -2.83 12.61 -15.89
CA SER A 19 -1.89 11.53 -16.19
C SER A 19 -1.47 10.75 -14.95
N PHE A 20 -1.61 11.31 -13.75
CA PHE A 20 -1.34 10.61 -12.48
C PHE A 20 -2.16 9.34 -12.35
N GLN A 21 -3.46 9.41 -12.65
CA GLN A 21 -4.35 8.23 -12.60
C GLN A 21 -3.89 7.10 -13.53
N ARG A 22 -3.19 7.42 -14.63
CA ARG A 22 -2.63 6.42 -15.57
C ARG A 22 -1.27 5.86 -15.13
N LYS A 23 -0.65 6.46 -14.12
CA LYS A 23 0.65 6.06 -13.57
C LYS A 23 0.52 5.25 -12.28
N VAL A 24 -0.69 5.20 -11.71
CA VAL A 24 -1.02 4.47 -10.47
C VAL A 24 -1.81 3.21 -10.81
N GLY A 25 -1.45 2.08 -10.20
CA GLY A 25 -2.28 0.87 -10.17
C GLY A 25 -3.14 0.87 -8.92
N TYR A 26 -4.40 0.43 -9.02
CA TYR A 26 -5.34 0.43 -7.90
C TYR A 26 -5.95 -0.96 -7.72
N VAL A 27 -5.54 -1.65 -6.66
CA VAL A 27 -6.07 -2.93 -6.25
C VAL A 27 -7.22 -2.68 -5.28
N GLN A 28 -8.43 -3.04 -5.71
CA GLN A 28 -9.64 -2.95 -4.88
C GLN A 28 -9.69 -4.05 -3.82
N GLN A 29 -10.47 -3.81 -2.77
CA GLN A 29 -10.74 -4.82 -1.74
C GLN A 29 -11.43 -6.07 -2.32
N GLN A 30 -12.35 -5.87 -3.27
CA GLN A 30 -13.04 -6.95 -3.98
C GLN A 30 -12.29 -7.38 -5.24
N ASP A 31 -12.15 -8.69 -5.42
CA ASP A 31 -11.44 -9.29 -6.55
C ASP A 31 -12.40 -9.58 -7.72
N PHE A 32 -12.39 -8.72 -8.73
CA PHE A 32 -13.23 -8.88 -9.93
C PHE A 32 -12.44 -9.45 -11.10
N HIS A 33 -12.78 -10.68 -11.49
CA HIS A 33 -12.17 -11.37 -12.62
C HIS A 33 -13.21 -12.16 -13.42
N LEU A 34 -12.98 -12.33 -14.72
CA LEU A 34 -13.81 -13.18 -15.57
C LEU A 34 -13.57 -14.65 -15.22
N SER A 35 -14.62 -15.34 -14.78
CA SER A 35 -14.52 -16.71 -14.26
C SER A 35 -14.06 -17.74 -15.29
N THR A 36 -14.21 -17.46 -16.58
CA THR A 36 -13.86 -18.38 -17.67
C THR A 36 -12.44 -18.20 -18.20
N MET A 37 -11.73 -17.14 -17.80
CA MET A 37 -10.34 -16.91 -18.21
C MET A 37 -9.38 -17.72 -17.34
N THR A 38 -8.19 -18.00 -17.86
CA THR A 38 -7.06 -18.45 -17.03
C THR A 38 -6.36 -17.26 -16.36
N VAL A 39 -5.55 -17.53 -15.33
CA VAL A 39 -4.70 -16.52 -14.68
C VAL A 39 -3.82 -15.81 -15.71
N ARG A 40 -3.14 -16.58 -16.57
CA ARG A 40 -2.25 -16.05 -17.62
C ARG A 40 -3.02 -15.19 -18.62
N GLU A 41 -4.20 -15.63 -19.06
CA GLU A 41 -5.04 -14.86 -19.97
C GLU A 41 -5.48 -13.53 -19.36
N ALA A 42 -5.87 -13.50 -18.09
CA ALA A 42 -6.27 -12.28 -17.39
C ALA A 42 -5.13 -11.25 -17.33
N LEU A 43 -3.91 -11.71 -17.03
CA LEU A 43 -2.71 -10.87 -17.02
C LEU A 43 -2.35 -10.36 -18.43
N GLN A 44 -2.37 -11.24 -19.43
CA GLN A 44 -2.10 -10.89 -20.83
C GLN A 44 -3.13 -9.88 -21.37
N PHE A 45 -4.40 -10.03 -20.99
CA PHE A 45 -5.45 -9.09 -21.35
C PHE A 45 -5.18 -7.71 -20.74
N SER A 46 -4.87 -7.65 -19.44
CA SER A 46 -4.49 -6.41 -18.75
C SER A 46 -3.29 -5.73 -19.44
N ALA A 47 -2.22 -6.48 -19.69
CA ALA A 47 -1.01 -5.96 -20.33
C ALA A 47 -1.30 -5.44 -21.75
N THR A 48 -2.07 -6.18 -22.53
CA THR A 48 -2.44 -5.80 -23.92
C THR A 48 -3.19 -4.49 -23.94
N MET A 49 -4.18 -4.34 -23.06
CA MET A 49 -5.10 -3.20 -23.03
C MET A 49 -4.53 -1.95 -22.37
N ARG A 50 -3.69 -2.11 -21.34
CA ARG A 50 -3.25 -0.99 -20.49
C ARG A 50 -1.83 -0.52 -20.76
N GLN A 51 -0.95 -1.39 -21.28
CA GLN A 51 0.39 -0.97 -21.67
C GLN A 51 0.38 -0.22 -23.01
N SER A 52 1.39 0.64 -23.23
CA SER A 52 1.53 1.42 -24.46
C SER A 52 1.46 0.57 -25.73
N SER A 53 0.84 1.10 -26.78
CA SER A 53 0.81 0.49 -28.12
C SER A 53 2.19 0.42 -28.78
N LYS A 54 3.20 1.13 -28.24
CA LYS A 54 4.59 1.05 -28.70
C LYS A 54 5.31 -0.22 -28.25
N VAL A 55 4.81 -0.89 -27.22
CA VAL A 55 5.38 -2.15 -26.71
C VAL A 55 4.77 -3.29 -27.52
N THR A 56 5.62 -4.18 -28.03
CA THR A 56 5.17 -5.34 -28.83
C THR A 56 4.38 -6.32 -27.96
N LYS A 57 3.58 -7.16 -28.60
CA LYS A 57 2.78 -8.16 -27.87
C LYS A 57 3.70 -9.16 -27.15
N GLU A 58 4.82 -9.49 -27.78
CA GLU A 58 5.85 -10.40 -27.27
C GLU A 58 6.50 -9.85 -26.01
N GLU A 59 6.89 -8.56 -26.01
CA GLU A 59 7.42 -7.88 -24.81
C GLU A 59 6.38 -7.79 -23.68
N LYS A 60 5.12 -7.50 -24.02
CA LYS A 60 4.02 -7.47 -23.04
C LYS A 60 3.85 -8.84 -22.37
N PHE A 61 3.92 -9.91 -23.15
CA PHE A 61 3.74 -11.27 -22.66
C PHE A 61 4.95 -11.75 -21.87
N ALA A 62 6.16 -11.38 -22.28
CA ALA A 62 7.37 -11.62 -21.47
C ALA A 62 7.27 -10.96 -20.09
N CYS A 63 6.78 -9.72 -20.02
CA CYS A 63 6.51 -9.04 -18.75
C CYS A 63 5.46 -9.77 -17.90
N VAL A 64 4.43 -10.36 -18.53
CA VAL A 64 3.46 -11.20 -17.80
C VAL A 64 4.13 -12.43 -17.18
N GLU A 65 5.06 -13.09 -17.87
CA GLU A 65 5.81 -14.22 -17.30
C GLU A 65 6.67 -13.82 -16.10
N GLU A 66 7.27 -12.63 -16.13
CA GLU A 66 8.01 -12.08 -14.99
C GLU A 66 7.09 -11.86 -13.78
N ILE A 67 5.87 -11.36 -14.02
CA ILE A 67 4.88 -11.15 -12.96
C ILE A 67 4.39 -12.48 -12.39
N ILE A 68 4.13 -13.48 -13.24
CA ILE A 68 3.73 -14.83 -12.78
C ILE A 68 4.78 -15.38 -11.82
N LYS A 69 6.06 -15.25 -12.16
CA LYS A 69 7.18 -15.68 -11.28
C LYS A 69 7.28 -14.84 -10.01
N LEU A 70 7.18 -13.52 -10.11
CA LEU A 70 7.25 -12.61 -8.97
C LEU A 70 6.16 -12.90 -7.93
N LEU A 71 4.96 -13.26 -8.40
CA LEU A 71 3.81 -13.58 -7.59
C LEU A 71 3.67 -15.07 -7.25
N GLU A 72 4.65 -15.90 -7.65
CA GLU A 72 4.69 -17.36 -7.43
C GLU A 72 3.43 -18.08 -7.93
N MET A 73 2.98 -17.73 -9.13
CA MET A 73 1.76 -18.27 -9.74
C MET A 73 2.03 -19.39 -10.75
N ASP A 74 3.29 -19.79 -10.95
CA ASP A 74 3.70 -20.72 -12.01
C ASP A 74 2.87 -22.01 -12.04
N VAL A 75 2.56 -22.56 -10.85
CA VAL A 75 1.85 -23.83 -10.72
C VAL A 75 0.35 -23.76 -11.07
N TYR A 76 -0.24 -22.56 -11.13
CA TYR A 76 -1.66 -22.35 -11.42
C TYR A 76 -1.90 -21.25 -12.47
N ALA A 77 -0.87 -20.84 -13.21
CA ALA A 77 -0.96 -19.78 -14.21
C ALA A 77 -1.95 -20.13 -15.34
N ASP A 78 -2.09 -21.42 -15.66
CA ASP A 78 -2.99 -21.91 -16.71
C ASP A 78 -4.31 -22.47 -16.13
N ALA A 79 -4.54 -22.32 -14.82
CA ALA A 79 -5.80 -22.66 -14.18
C ALA A 79 -6.87 -21.61 -14.47
N VAL A 80 -8.11 -22.05 -14.62
CA VAL A 80 -9.28 -21.19 -14.79
C VAL A 80 -9.58 -20.44 -13.48
N VAL A 81 -9.86 -19.14 -13.57
CA VAL A 81 -10.12 -18.30 -12.40
C VAL A 81 -11.32 -18.80 -11.59
N GLY A 82 -12.40 -19.16 -12.27
CA GLY A 82 -13.62 -19.68 -11.66
C GLY A 82 -14.35 -18.66 -10.78
N THR A 83 -15.36 -19.14 -10.07
CA THR A 83 -16.19 -18.36 -9.13
C THR A 83 -15.69 -18.53 -7.69
N PRO A 84 -16.05 -17.64 -6.75
CA PRO A 84 -15.71 -17.85 -5.34
C PRO A 84 -16.24 -19.21 -4.85
N GLY A 85 -15.33 -20.07 -4.37
CA GLY A 85 -15.62 -21.44 -3.94
C GLY A 85 -15.33 -22.52 -4.99
N GLU A 86 -15.19 -22.16 -6.27
CA GLU A 86 -14.89 -23.09 -7.37
C GLU A 86 -13.81 -22.48 -8.29
N GLY A 87 -12.59 -23.02 -8.27
CA GLY A 87 -11.45 -22.50 -9.03
C GLY A 87 -10.36 -21.99 -8.11
N LEU A 88 -9.87 -20.76 -8.32
CA LEU A 88 -8.82 -20.17 -7.48
C LEU A 88 -9.33 -19.95 -6.05
N ASN A 89 -8.47 -20.32 -5.09
CA ASN A 89 -8.70 -19.99 -3.69
C ASN A 89 -8.56 -18.47 -3.45
N ILE A 90 -8.87 -18.02 -2.22
CA ILE A 90 -8.90 -16.59 -1.88
C ILE A 90 -7.52 -15.93 -2.07
N GLU A 91 -6.45 -16.59 -1.64
CA GLU A 91 -5.07 -16.10 -1.78
C GLU A 91 -4.68 -15.95 -3.26
N GLN A 92 -4.86 -17.01 -4.04
CA GLN A 92 -4.54 -17.05 -5.47
C GLN A 92 -5.32 -15.97 -6.24
N ARG A 93 -6.58 -15.76 -5.88
CA ARG A 93 -7.41 -14.71 -6.46
C ARG A 93 -6.90 -13.32 -6.10
N LYS A 94 -6.46 -13.11 -4.85
CA LYS A 94 -5.85 -11.85 -4.41
C LYS A 94 -4.53 -11.58 -5.14
N LYS A 95 -3.67 -12.60 -5.27
CA LYS A 95 -2.43 -12.56 -6.08
C LYS A 95 -2.74 -12.20 -7.53
N LEU A 96 -3.77 -12.80 -8.14
CA LEU A 96 -4.21 -12.44 -9.48
C LEU A 96 -4.63 -10.97 -9.58
N THR A 97 -5.40 -10.43 -8.63
CA THR A 97 -5.80 -9.00 -8.64
C THR A 97 -4.59 -8.08 -8.60
N ILE A 98 -3.62 -8.36 -7.73
CA ILE A 98 -2.36 -7.63 -7.65
C ILE A 98 -1.59 -7.74 -8.97
N GLY A 99 -1.50 -8.95 -9.54
CA GLY A 99 -0.82 -9.23 -10.79
C GLY A 99 -1.45 -8.51 -11.98
N VAL A 100 -2.78 -8.43 -12.04
CA VAL A 100 -3.50 -7.70 -13.08
C VAL A 100 -3.09 -6.23 -13.07
N GLU A 101 -3.03 -5.59 -11.90
CA GLU A 101 -2.57 -4.21 -11.74
C GLU A 101 -1.08 -4.05 -12.07
N LEU A 102 -0.21 -4.97 -11.64
CA LEU A 102 1.21 -4.95 -12.02
C LEU A 102 1.42 -5.15 -13.53
N ALA A 103 0.59 -5.96 -14.19
CA ALA A 103 0.66 -6.20 -15.63
C ALA A 103 0.32 -4.95 -16.45
N ALA A 104 -0.35 -3.97 -15.86
CA ALA A 104 -0.52 -2.65 -16.46
C ALA A 104 0.78 -1.82 -16.47
N LYS A 105 1.80 -2.25 -15.73
CA LYS A 105 3.09 -1.57 -15.53
C LYS A 105 2.91 -0.15 -14.98
N PRO A 106 2.32 0.00 -13.77
CA PRO A 106 2.17 1.30 -13.13
C PRO A 106 3.56 1.93 -12.98
N LYS A 107 3.66 3.21 -13.32
CA LYS A 107 4.97 3.89 -13.37
C LYS A 107 5.41 4.45 -12.03
N LEU A 108 4.48 4.56 -11.08
CA LEU A 108 4.69 5.38 -9.91
C LEU A 108 4.31 4.70 -8.61
N LEU A 109 3.06 4.25 -8.50
CA LEU A 109 2.51 3.73 -7.25
C LEU A 109 1.58 2.57 -7.52
N LEU A 110 1.66 1.56 -6.66
CA LEU A 110 0.63 0.55 -6.52
C LEU A 110 -0.13 0.82 -5.23
N PHE A 111 -1.41 1.16 -5.35
CA PHE A 111 -2.30 1.35 -4.21
C PHE A 111 -3.12 0.09 -3.97
N LEU A 112 -3.21 -0.39 -2.72
CA LEU A 112 -4.04 -1.52 -2.35
C LEU A 112 -5.03 -1.15 -1.24
N ASP A 113 -6.31 -1.43 -1.48
CA ASP A 113 -7.35 -1.21 -0.48
C ASP A 113 -7.61 -2.50 0.31
N GLU A 114 -7.25 -2.49 1.60
CA GLU A 114 -7.41 -3.60 2.55
C GLU A 114 -6.97 -4.97 2.01
N PRO A 115 -5.70 -5.14 1.56
CA PRO A 115 -5.25 -6.35 0.88
C PRO A 115 -5.27 -7.62 1.76
N THR A 116 -5.35 -7.45 3.09
CA THR A 116 -5.41 -8.54 4.07
C THR A 116 -6.83 -8.86 4.54
N SER A 117 -7.85 -8.16 4.02
CA SER A 117 -9.25 -8.38 4.43
C SER A 117 -9.75 -9.74 3.98
N GLY A 118 -10.38 -10.48 4.90
CA GLY A 118 -10.94 -11.81 4.62
C GLY A 118 -9.91 -12.95 4.52
N LEU A 119 -8.65 -12.67 4.88
CA LEU A 119 -7.58 -13.66 4.94
C LEU A 119 -7.34 -14.11 6.38
N ASP A 120 -6.88 -15.34 6.57
CA ASP A 120 -6.33 -15.78 7.84
C ASP A 120 -4.93 -15.15 8.08
N SER A 121 -4.40 -15.30 9.30
CA SER A 121 -3.16 -14.64 9.69
C SER A 121 -1.94 -15.08 8.87
N SER A 122 -1.87 -16.36 8.48
CA SER A 122 -0.80 -16.89 7.62
C SER A 122 -0.88 -16.33 6.21
N THR A 123 -2.05 -16.35 5.59
CA THR A 123 -2.22 -15.85 4.22
C THR A 123 -2.02 -14.33 4.16
N ALA A 124 -2.48 -13.59 5.18
CA ALA A 124 -2.23 -12.16 5.28
C ALA A 124 -0.72 -11.86 5.37
N TRP A 125 0.05 -12.67 6.08
CA TRP A 125 1.51 -12.56 6.14
C TRP A 125 2.15 -12.75 4.77
N ASP A 126 1.74 -13.79 4.04
CA ASP A 126 2.26 -14.08 2.70
C ASP A 126 1.96 -12.95 1.72
N ILE A 127 0.78 -12.31 1.81
CA ILE A 127 0.45 -11.12 1.02
C ILE A 127 1.35 -9.94 1.40
N ILE A 128 1.61 -9.67 2.68
CA ILE A 128 2.51 -8.57 3.06
C ILE A 128 3.97 -8.83 2.63
N GLU A 129 4.46 -10.07 2.73
CA GLU A 129 5.78 -10.44 2.19
C GLU A 129 5.85 -10.28 0.68
N LEU A 130 4.76 -10.59 -0.01
CA LEU A 130 4.65 -10.34 -1.44
C LEU A 130 4.74 -8.85 -1.76
N LEU A 131 4.04 -7.99 -1.03
CA LEU A 131 4.15 -6.53 -1.20
C LEU A 131 5.58 -6.04 -0.94
N LYS A 132 6.26 -6.61 0.06
CA LYS A 132 7.68 -6.32 0.31
C LYS A 132 8.57 -6.69 -0.88
N ARG A 133 8.37 -7.86 -1.48
CA ARG A 133 9.09 -8.25 -2.70
C ARG A 133 8.80 -7.32 -3.87
N ILE A 134 7.56 -6.87 -4.03
CA ILE A 134 7.22 -5.88 -5.06
C ILE A 134 8.02 -4.58 -4.84
N THR A 135 8.11 -4.11 -3.59
CA THR A 135 8.88 -2.90 -3.27
C THR A 135 10.39 -3.06 -3.44
N SER A 136 10.95 -4.24 -3.17
CA SER A 136 12.38 -4.49 -3.41
C SER A 136 12.75 -4.48 -4.89
N HIS A 137 11.77 -4.64 -5.79
CA HIS A 137 11.93 -4.47 -7.24
C HIS A 137 11.70 -3.01 -7.69
N GLY A 138 11.64 -2.05 -6.76
CA GLY A 138 11.58 -0.61 -7.06
C GLY A 138 10.18 -0.05 -7.28
N GLN A 139 9.13 -0.84 -7.09
CA GLN A 139 7.74 -0.39 -7.18
C GLN A 139 7.29 0.19 -5.82
N ALA A 140 6.95 1.48 -5.76
CA ALA A 140 6.36 2.04 -4.54
C ALA A 140 4.97 1.42 -4.27
N VAL A 141 4.69 1.09 -3.00
CA VAL A 141 3.43 0.48 -2.57
C VAL A 141 2.81 1.30 -1.45
N LEU A 142 1.53 1.63 -1.58
CA LEU A 142 0.70 2.23 -0.53
C LEU A 142 -0.49 1.32 -0.29
N CYS A 143 -0.76 0.92 0.94
CA CYS A 143 -1.95 0.14 1.26
C CYS A 143 -2.72 0.69 2.45
N SER A 144 -4.04 0.52 2.45
CA SER A 144 -4.86 0.66 3.65
C SER A 144 -4.89 -0.67 4.41
N ILE A 145 -4.73 -0.65 5.72
CA ILE A 145 -4.80 -1.86 6.56
C ILE A 145 -5.77 -1.62 7.70
N HIS A 146 -6.77 -2.49 7.81
CA HIS A 146 -7.70 -2.50 8.93
C HIS A 146 -7.18 -3.45 10.02
N GLN A 147 -6.89 -2.90 11.20
CA GLN A 147 -6.47 -3.63 12.41
C GLN A 147 -5.40 -4.73 12.18
N PRO A 148 -4.17 -4.36 11.82
CA PRO A 148 -3.10 -5.34 11.61
C PRO A 148 -2.71 -6.03 12.92
N SER A 149 -2.33 -7.31 12.82
CA SER A 149 -1.59 -7.96 13.90
C SER A 149 -0.23 -7.27 14.09
N MET A 150 0.32 -7.35 15.30
CA MET A 150 1.60 -6.71 15.61
C MET A 150 2.73 -7.22 14.71
N ALA A 151 2.71 -8.51 14.35
CA ALA A 151 3.66 -9.10 13.43
C ALA A 151 3.57 -8.45 12.03
N LEU A 152 2.37 -8.30 11.47
CA LEU A 152 2.18 -7.65 10.17
C LEU A 152 2.57 -6.17 10.22
N PHE A 153 2.20 -5.49 11.30
CA PHE A 153 2.45 -4.06 11.47
C PHE A 153 3.95 -3.74 11.44
N GLN A 154 4.79 -4.58 12.03
CA GLN A 154 6.26 -4.41 12.02
C GLN A 154 6.89 -4.55 10.63
N ARG A 155 6.17 -5.10 9.65
CA ARG A 155 6.70 -5.21 8.28
C ARG A 155 6.64 -3.88 7.55
N PHE A 156 5.79 -2.92 7.91
CA PHE A 156 5.70 -1.67 7.17
C PHE A 156 6.93 -0.76 7.38
N ASP A 157 7.28 0.02 6.35
CA ASP A 157 8.41 0.96 6.44
C ASP A 157 7.97 2.29 7.06
N SER A 158 6.78 2.75 6.67
CA SER A 158 6.16 3.98 7.14
C SER A 158 4.67 3.81 7.39
N LEU A 159 4.16 4.63 8.30
CA LEU A 159 2.78 4.64 8.76
C LEU A 159 2.18 6.03 8.59
N LEU A 160 1.04 6.10 7.93
CA LEU A 160 0.07 7.18 8.04
C LEU A 160 -1.04 6.71 8.97
N PHE A 161 -1.09 7.25 10.18
CA PHE A 161 -2.16 6.97 11.12
C PHE A 161 -3.21 8.08 11.03
N LEU A 162 -4.42 7.72 10.63
CA LEU A 162 -5.56 8.63 10.61
C LEU A 162 -6.40 8.45 11.88
N GLY A 163 -6.63 9.53 12.60
CA GLY A 163 -7.55 9.58 13.74
C GLY A 163 -8.98 9.92 13.31
N PRO A 164 -9.85 10.21 14.29
CA PRO A 164 -11.26 10.46 14.05
C PRO A 164 -11.48 11.58 13.03
N ARG A 165 -12.44 11.36 12.14
CA ARG A 165 -12.79 12.28 11.02
C ARG A 165 -11.68 12.42 9.97
N GLY A 166 -10.79 11.42 9.86
CA GLY A 166 -9.77 11.34 8.80
C GLY A 166 -8.60 12.31 8.98
N ARG A 167 -8.38 12.82 10.19
CA ARG A 167 -7.27 13.75 10.47
C ARG A 167 -6.00 12.97 10.79
N PRO A 168 -4.85 13.30 10.18
CA PRO A 168 -3.59 12.62 10.50
C PRO A 168 -3.22 12.88 11.96
N ILE A 169 -2.84 11.81 12.65
CA ILE A 169 -2.31 11.85 14.02
C ILE A 169 -0.82 11.49 14.07
N TYR A 170 -0.34 10.81 13.03
CA TYR A 170 1.06 10.48 12.83
C TYR A 170 1.33 10.20 11.36
N PHE A 171 2.48 10.68 10.87
CA PHE A 171 3.05 10.22 9.62
C PHE A 171 4.57 10.07 9.75
N GLY A 172 5.10 8.88 9.47
CA GLY A 172 6.55 8.66 9.56
C GLY A 172 6.95 7.20 9.56
N ARG A 173 8.25 6.97 9.72
CA ARG A 173 8.83 5.62 9.78
C ARG A 173 8.45 4.93 11.08
N LEU A 174 8.13 3.63 11.02
CA LEU A 174 7.87 2.86 12.24
C LEU A 174 9.13 2.72 13.10
N GLY A 175 10.28 2.53 12.44
CA GLY A 175 11.54 2.16 13.08
C GLY A 175 11.56 0.71 13.52
N GLU A 176 12.74 0.23 13.93
CA GLU A 176 12.90 -1.14 14.42
C GLU A 176 11.97 -1.38 15.63
N ASN A 177 11.21 -2.48 15.61
CA ASN A 177 10.22 -2.83 16.64
C ASN A 177 9.23 -1.70 16.99
N CYS A 178 8.94 -0.83 16.02
CA CYS A 178 8.06 0.34 16.16
C CYS A 178 8.55 1.41 17.16
N GLU A 179 9.85 1.42 17.46
CA GLU A 179 10.43 2.29 18.49
C GLU A 179 10.27 3.79 18.17
N THR A 180 10.31 4.17 16.89
CA THR A 180 10.16 5.58 16.49
C THR A 180 8.75 6.09 16.77
N VAL A 181 7.76 5.26 16.47
CA VAL A 181 6.34 5.55 16.76
C VAL A 181 6.10 5.59 18.27
N LYS A 182 6.57 4.58 19.02
CA LYS A 182 6.42 4.52 20.48
C LYS A 182 6.97 5.77 21.16
N LYS A 183 8.22 6.15 20.83
CA LYS A 183 8.86 7.36 21.37
C LYS A 183 8.08 8.63 21.05
N TYR A 184 7.54 8.75 19.84
CA TYR A 184 6.74 9.91 19.46
C TYR A 184 5.50 10.04 20.35
N PHE A 185 4.73 8.97 20.52
CA PHE A 185 3.50 9.01 21.30
C PHE A 185 3.79 9.23 22.81
N GLU A 186 4.79 8.54 23.38
CA GLU A 186 5.19 8.73 24.79
C GLU A 186 5.70 10.15 25.06
N ALA A 187 6.56 10.71 24.19
CA ALA A 187 7.09 12.06 24.35
C ALA A 187 6.03 13.16 24.27
N ASN A 188 4.86 12.87 23.67
CA ASN A 188 3.75 13.79 23.52
C ASN A 188 2.58 13.48 24.47
N GLY A 189 2.82 12.66 25.51
CA GLY A 189 1.90 12.49 26.63
C GLY A 189 1.10 11.19 26.66
N ALA A 190 1.33 10.24 25.74
CA ALA A 190 0.75 8.90 25.88
C ALA A 190 1.34 8.18 27.11
N ASP A 191 0.53 7.33 27.73
CA ASP A 191 0.99 6.43 28.79
C ASP A 191 2.11 5.52 28.28
N ARG A 192 2.99 5.08 29.18
CA ARG A 192 4.12 4.21 28.82
C ARG A 192 3.63 2.95 28.07
N PHE A 193 4.30 2.63 26.97
CA PHE A 193 3.96 1.45 26.17
C PHE A 193 4.15 0.17 27.00
N PRO A 194 3.13 -0.71 27.10
CA PRO A 194 3.27 -1.98 27.82
C PRO A 194 4.23 -2.94 27.10
N SER A 195 5.02 -3.72 27.85
CA SER A 195 6.10 -4.56 27.32
C SER A 195 5.68 -5.49 26.18
N ASP A 196 4.45 -6.02 26.26
CA ASP A 196 3.90 -7.01 25.31
C ASP A 196 2.62 -6.51 24.62
N GLY A 197 2.48 -5.19 24.47
CA GLY A 197 1.30 -4.55 23.88
C GLY A 197 1.23 -4.60 22.36
N ASN A 198 0.03 -4.34 21.82
CA ASN A 198 -0.15 -3.97 20.43
C ASN A 198 -0.04 -2.43 20.28
N VAL A 199 0.88 -1.96 19.43
CA VAL A 199 1.11 -0.51 19.21
C VAL A 199 -0.14 0.20 18.70
N VAL A 200 -0.89 -0.44 17.79
CA VAL A 200 -2.10 0.15 17.22
C VAL A 200 -3.17 0.31 18.31
N GLU A 201 -3.42 -0.74 19.10
CA GLU A 201 -4.41 -0.69 20.18
C GLU A 201 -4.05 0.35 21.25
N TRP A 202 -2.77 0.39 21.65
CA TRP A 202 -2.27 1.38 22.61
C TRP A 202 -2.46 2.82 22.09
N ILE A 203 -2.13 3.09 20.83
CA ILE A 203 -2.39 4.39 20.21
C ILE A 203 -3.89 4.68 20.20
N MET A 204 -4.73 3.73 19.79
CA MET A 204 -6.19 3.91 19.76
C MET A 204 -6.78 4.22 21.13
N GLN A 205 -6.32 3.54 22.19
CA GLN A 205 -6.77 3.80 23.57
C GLN A 205 -6.43 5.22 24.04
N SER A 206 -5.26 5.72 23.65
CA SER A 206 -4.82 7.08 24.01
C SER A 206 -5.63 8.20 23.34
N GLN A 207 -6.36 7.91 22.26
CA GLN A 207 -7.14 8.93 21.53
C GLN A 207 -8.29 9.52 22.34
N ASN A 208 -8.74 8.85 23.40
CA ASN A 208 -9.83 9.33 24.24
C ASN A 208 -9.40 10.47 25.18
N ALA A 209 -8.10 10.56 25.50
CA ALA A 209 -7.57 11.54 26.45
C ALA A 209 -6.86 12.71 25.78
N ILE A 210 -6.29 12.52 24.59
CA ILE A 210 -5.38 13.48 23.94
C ILE A 210 -5.89 13.85 22.55
N ASN A 211 -5.89 15.15 22.24
CA ASN A 211 -6.20 15.66 20.90
C ASN A 211 -5.00 15.47 19.95
N TRP A 212 -4.78 14.23 19.51
CA TRP A 212 -3.63 13.89 18.66
C TRP A 212 -3.51 14.68 17.35
N PRO A 213 -4.59 15.06 16.64
CA PRO A 213 -4.47 15.93 15.47
C PRO A 213 -3.79 17.27 15.77
N GLU A 214 -4.05 17.86 16.94
CA GLU A 214 -3.43 19.12 17.37
C GLU A 214 -1.98 18.91 17.81
N VAL A 215 -1.70 17.82 18.52
CA VAL A 215 -0.33 17.42 18.87
C VAL A 215 0.51 17.22 17.60
N TRP A 216 -0.03 16.51 16.60
CA TRP A 216 0.64 16.27 15.33
C TRP A 216 0.99 17.59 14.64
N GLN A 217 0.03 18.50 14.47
CA GLN A 217 0.26 19.80 13.83
C GLN A 217 1.35 20.63 14.51
N ASN A 218 1.47 20.54 15.84
CA ASN A 218 2.47 21.27 16.60
C ASN A 218 3.79 20.50 16.81
N SER A 219 3.88 19.26 16.32
CA SER A 219 5.05 18.42 16.52
C SER A 219 6.23 18.82 15.64
N SER A 220 7.44 18.66 16.17
CA SER A 220 8.68 18.82 15.39
C SER A 220 8.75 17.83 14.21
N VAL A 221 8.15 16.64 14.36
CA VAL A 221 8.07 15.62 13.30
C VAL A 221 7.21 16.10 12.13
N HIS A 222 6.05 16.71 12.40
CA HIS A 222 5.24 17.34 11.36
C HIS A 222 5.97 18.49 10.69
N CYS A 223 6.67 19.34 11.46
CA CYS A 223 7.47 20.42 10.90
C CYS A 223 8.58 19.89 9.98
N ILE A 224 9.29 18.82 10.37
CA ILE A 224 10.29 18.16 9.53
C ILE A 224 9.66 17.58 8.26
N PHE A 225 8.49 16.94 8.38
CA PHE A 225 7.75 16.41 7.23
C PHE A 225 7.38 17.52 6.23
N VAL A 226 6.78 18.62 6.72
CA VAL A 226 6.43 19.78 5.89
C VAL A 226 7.67 20.44 5.29
N LEU A 227 8.78 20.50 6.03
CA LEU A 227 10.05 21.04 5.53
C LEU A 227 10.73 20.12 4.51
N GLN A 228 10.58 18.80 4.62
CA GLN A 228 11.03 17.85 3.61
C GLN A 228 10.21 17.98 2.33
N GLU A 229 8.89 18.14 2.43
CA GLU A 229 8.06 18.54 1.29
C GLU A 229 8.55 19.87 0.69
N TYR A 230 8.75 20.91 1.50
CA TYR A 230 9.24 22.22 1.03
C TYR A 230 10.63 22.17 0.36
N ARG A 231 11.55 21.36 0.88
CA ARG A 231 12.89 21.16 0.27
C ARG A 231 12.80 20.38 -1.03
N PHE A 232 11.90 19.41 -1.11
CA PHE A 232 11.58 18.71 -2.37
C PHE A 232 11.02 19.67 -3.42
N PHE A 233 10.25 20.68 -3.02
CA PHE A 233 9.82 21.80 -3.88
C PHE A 233 10.95 22.77 -4.26
N ALA A 234 11.99 22.90 -3.43
CA ALA A 234 13.07 23.90 -3.60
C ALA A 234 14.35 23.38 -4.28
N GLY A 235 14.57 22.06 -4.39
CA GLY A 235 15.66 21.50 -5.19
C GLY A 235 16.22 20.15 -4.72
N SER A 236 16.63 19.35 -5.72
CA SER A 236 17.29 18.03 -5.67
C SER A 236 16.41 16.84 -5.24
N ALA A 237 15.88 16.15 -6.25
CA ALA A 237 15.31 14.81 -6.12
C ALA A 237 16.44 13.82 -5.79
N GLN A 238 16.44 13.27 -4.58
CA GLN A 238 17.14 12.03 -4.28
C GLN A 238 16.11 10.92 -4.08
N SER A 239 16.23 9.93 -4.96
CA SER A 239 15.42 8.73 -5.11
C SER A 239 15.66 7.78 -3.95
N ASP A 240 14.66 7.65 -3.08
CA ASP A 240 14.53 6.48 -2.20
C ASP A 240 13.03 6.18 -2.07
N THR A 241 12.42 5.78 -3.19
CA THR A 241 10.96 5.56 -3.35
C THR A 241 10.56 4.10 -3.18
N GLY A 242 11.48 3.22 -2.77
CA GLY A 242 11.21 1.81 -2.52
C GLY A 242 10.78 1.56 -1.08
N GLY A 243 9.49 1.64 -0.79
CA GLY A 243 8.96 1.35 0.54
C GLY A 243 7.49 0.89 0.49
N VAL A 244 7.10 0.07 1.48
CA VAL A 244 5.71 -0.27 1.75
C VAL A 244 5.19 0.73 2.78
N HIS A 245 4.28 1.59 2.34
CA HIS A 245 3.62 2.57 3.17
C HIS A 245 2.24 2.03 3.57
N ALA A 246 1.94 2.00 4.86
CA ALA A 246 0.61 1.66 5.35
C ALA A 246 -0.14 2.92 5.76
N SER A 247 -1.42 3.00 5.41
CA SER A 247 -2.39 3.87 6.04
C SER A 247 -3.26 3.02 6.97
N VAL A 248 -3.21 3.30 8.26
CA VAL A 248 -4.13 2.69 9.24
C VAL A 248 -5.26 3.68 9.51
N ARG A 249 -6.49 3.20 9.41
CA ARG A 249 -7.73 3.92 9.73
C ARG A 249 -8.33 3.40 11.03
#